data_AF-A0A3B9HUD2-F1
#
_entry.id   AF-A0A3B9HUD2-F1
#
_cell.length_a   1.000
_cell.length_b   1.000
_cell.length_c   1.000
_cell.angle_alpha   90.00
_cell.angle_beta   90.00
_cell.angle_gamma   90.00
#
_symmetry.space_group_name_H-M   'P 1'
#
loop_
_entity.id
_entity.type
_entity.pdbx_description
1 polymer ?
#
loop_
_entity_poly.entity_id
_entity_poly.type
_entity_poly.pdbx_seq_one_letter_code
_entity_poly.pdbx_strand_id
1 'polypeptide(L)'
;MPVEFVIKAVFSLFASVYAIRCGKKRSQTRDENNGSATHRLKTPIILAVTFFVGSLLISHTNLLSTAIEFDPSIPAWLIVLSCKLLFLTYIVRRMFRHNAPQLEGLRNLIVGVVFIGVTAVETVLIIPAALFVGPPAYDKNGVTLQTLQVTCVPATLSTICKLYGEPINEYEATRRVKTLFPGSLTSHSVTGCRALGFIEAAYSKRTFEQLFAENLPFIVTVSSGISNVEHAVGVIGLREGRVYLGDPLRGLTVTTPDQLKNITIDKIRLGPRNGTARPPFLGEFKQELLAR
;
A
#
# COMPACT_ATOMS: atom_id res chain seq x y z
N MET A 1 -15.81 2.92 4.71
CA MET A 1 -15.15 1.59 4.66
C MET A 1 -14.69 1.34 3.25
N PRO A 2 -13.48 0.81 3.01
CA PRO A 2 -13.12 0.47 1.65
C PRO A 2 -13.90 -0.77 1.27
N VAL A 3 -14.94 -0.57 0.47
CA VAL A 3 -15.74 -1.64 -0.15
C VAL A 3 -14.80 -2.65 -0.83
N GLU A 4 -13.65 -2.17 -1.32
CA GLU A 4 -12.57 -2.96 -1.91
C GLU A 4 -12.01 -4.00 -0.93
N PHE A 5 -11.77 -3.65 0.33
CA PHE A 5 -11.27 -4.59 1.34
C PHE A 5 -12.29 -5.71 1.59
N VAL A 6 -13.57 -5.36 1.73
CA VAL A 6 -14.65 -6.32 1.96
C VAL A 6 -14.78 -7.27 0.77
N ILE A 7 -14.75 -6.73 -0.46
CA ILE A 7 -14.80 -7.54 -1.68
C ILE A 7 -13.62 -8.52 -1.74
N LYS A 8 -12.39 -8.06 -1.46
CA LYS A 8 -11.19 -8.91 -1.44
C LYS A 8 -11.27 -10.02 -0.41
N ALA A 9 -11.69 -9.69 0.81
CA ALA A 9 -11.84 -10.64 1.90
C ALA A 9 -12.89 -11.72 1.57
N VAL A 10 -14.06 -11.30 1.07
CA VAL A 10 -15.15 -12.21 0.68
C VAL A 10 -14.73 -13.10 -0.49
N PHE A 11 -14.10 -12.53 -1.52
CA PHE A 11 -13.63 -13.29 -2.67
C PHE A 11 -12.56 -14.32 -2.27
N SER A 12 -11.57 -13.90 -1.48
CA SER A 12 -10.52 -14.79 -0.97
C SER A 12 -11.10 -15.94 -0.14
N LEU A 13 -12.10 -15.67 0.70
CA LEU A 13 -12.81 -16.68 1.47
C LEU A 13 -13.47 -17.72 0.56
N PHE A 14 -14.27 -17.29 -0.42
CA PHE A 14 -14.93 -18.19 -1.36
C PHE A 14 -13.92 -19.02 -2.18
N ALA A 15 -12.88 -18.37 -2.71
CA ALA A 15 -11.84 -19.04 -3.49
C ALA A 15 -11.10 -20.10 -2.65
N SER A 16 -10.82 -19.81 -1.39
CA SER A 16 -10.15 -20.73 -0.47
C SER A 16 -11.02 -21.93 -0.11
N VAL A 17 -12.30 -21.71 0.21
CA VAL A 17 -13.26 -22.78 0.48
C VAL A 17 -13.42 -23.68 -0.75
N TYR A 18 -13.50 -23.08 -1.94
CA TYR A 18 -13.57 -23.81 -3.19
C TYR A 18 -12.29 -24.65 -3.43
N ALA A 19 -11.10 -24.07 -3.22
CA ALA A 19 -9.83 -24.78 -3.36
C ALA A 19 -9.73 -25.99 -2.41
N ILE A 20 -10.16 -25.83 -1.15
CA ILE A 20 -10.21 -26.92 -0.16
C ILE A 20 -11.17 -28.03 -0.63
N ARG A 21 -12.39 -27.68 -1.04
CA ARG A 21 -13.38 -28.66 -1.53
C ARG A 21 -12.89 -29.42 -2.76
N CYS A 22 -12.33 -28.70 -3.74
CA CYS A 22 -11.76 -29.32 -4.94
C CYS A 22 -10.54 -30.19 -4.62
N GLY A 23 -9.70 -29.78 -3.67
CA GLY A 23 -8.57 -30.55 -3.16
C GLY A 23 -9.01 -31.89 -2.57
N LYS A 24 -10.01 -31.86 -1.67
CA LYS A 24 -10.56 -33.06 -1.01
C LYS A 24 -11.22 -34.01 -2.01
N LYS A 25 -12.09 -33.50 -2.90
CA LYS A 25 -12.78 -34.34 -3.91
C LYS A 25 -11.79 -35.05 -4.83
N ARG A 26 -10.74 -34.35 -5.28
CA ARG A 26 -9.72 -34.91 -6.19
C ARG A 26 -8.74 -35.87 -5.51
N SER A 27 -8.49 -35.74 -4.21
CA SER A 27 -7.63 -36.70 -3.52
C SER A 27 -8.36 -38.02 -3.28
N GLN A 28 -9.66 -37.97 -2.96
CA GLN A 28 -10.49 -39.15 -2.73
C GLN A 28 -10.77 -39.96 -3.99
N THR A 29 -10.99 -39.31 -5.14
CA THR A 29 -11.25 -39.99 -6.43
C THR A 29 -10.00 -40.59 -7.09
N ARG A 30 -8.79 -40.33 -6.57
CA ARG A 30 -7.53 -40.67 -7.24
C ARG A 30 -6.79 -41.87 -6.62
N ASP A 31 -7.23 -42.37 -5.46
CA ASP A 31 -6.75 -43.65 -4.94
C ASP A 31 -7.19 -44.84 -5.83
N GLU A 32 -8.21 -44.67 -6.69
CA GLU A 32 -8.67 -45.71 -7.62
C GLU A 32 -7.92 -45.76 -8.96
N ASN A 33 -7.19 -44.70 -9.34
CA ASN A 33 -6.53 -44.64 -10.64
C ASN A 33 -5.07 -44.22 -10.47
N ASN A 34 -4.16 -45.13 -10.82
CA ASN A 34 -2.69 -45.07 -10.71
C ASN A 34 -2.08 -43.95 -11.60
N GLY A 35 -2.51 -42.70 -11.41
CA GLY A 35 -2.22 -41.58 -12.29
C GLY A 35 -0.84 -41.00 -12.04
N SER A 36 0.01 -41.08 -13.07
CA SER A 36 1.41 -40.65 -13.11
C SER A 36 1.66 -39.24 -12.53
N ALA A 37 2.90 -39.02 -12.07
CA ALA A 37 3.33 -37.78 -11.42
C ALA A 37 3.04 -36.52 -12.25
N THR A 38 3.07 -36.61 -13.58
CA THR A 38 2.77 -35.49 -14.51
C THR A 38 1.33 -34.99 -14.37
N HIS A 39 0.38 -35.86 -14.04
CA HIS A 39 -1.02 -35.47 -13.82
C HIS A 39 -1.25 -34.74 -12.49
N ARG A 40 -0.25 -34.67 -11.60
CA ARG A 40 -0.27 -33.86 -10.37
C ARG A 40 0.11 -32.39 -10.63
N LEU A 41 0.97 -32.17 -11.62
CA LEU A 41 1.42 -30.85 -12.07
C LEU A 41 0.42 -30.14 -12.98
N LYS A 42 -0.48 -30.86 -13.67
CA LYS A 42 -1.47 -30.24 -14.58
C LYS A 42 -2.32 -29.14 -13.94
N THR A 43 -2.83 -29.33 -12.72
CA THR A 43 -3.65 -28.29 -12.07
C THR A 43 -2.87 -27.01 -11.74
N PRO A 44 -1.73 -27.06 -11.00
CA PRO A 44 -0.97 -25.86 -10.73
C PRO A 44 -0.40 -25.24 -12.01
N ILE A 45 -0.02 -26.03 -13.03
CA ILE A 45 0.40 -25.52 -14.34
C ILE A 45 -0.75 -24.77 -15.02
N ILE A 46 -1.95 -25.37 -15.11
CA ILE A 46 -3.11 -24.69 -15.72
C ILE A 46 -3.42 -23.41 -14.95
N LEU A 47 -3.42 -23.44 -13.62
CA LEU A 47 -3.70 -22.26 -12.80
C LEU A 47 -2.65 -21.16 -12.99
N ALA A 48 -1.36 -21.54 -13.07
CA ALA A 48 -0.26 -20.63 -13.35
C ALA A 48 -0.32 -20.06 -14.77
N VAL A 49 -0.64 -20.87 -15.78
CA VAL A 49 -0.82 -20.43 -17.17
C VAL A 49 -2.03 -19.51 -17.29
N THR A 50 -3.17 -19.86 -16.70
CA THR A 50 -4.36 -19.01 -16.68
C THR A 50 -4.07 -17.69 -15.98
N PHE A 51 -3.35 -17.71 -14.86
CA PHE A 51 -2.90 -16.50 -14.17
C PHE A 51 -1.95 -15.66 -15.03
N PHE A 52 -0.98 -16.28 -15.70
CA PHE A 52 -0.01 -15.61 -16.57
C PHE A 52 -0.68 -14.99 -17.80
N VAL A 53 -1.52 -15.75 -18.51
CA VAL A 53 -2.28 -15.27 -19.68
C VAL A 53 -3.27 -14.19 -19.26
N GLY A 54 -4.00 -14.39 -18.16
CA GLY A 54 -4.87 -13.37 -17.61
C GLY A 54 -4.13 -12.08 -17.27
N SER A 55 -2.97 -12.18 -16.62
CA SER A 55 -2.11 -11.03 -16.29
C SER A 55 -1.59 -10.32 -17.55
N LEU A 56 -1.19 -11.06 -18.59
CA LEU A 56 -0.78 -10.49 -19.88
C LEU A 56 -1.93 -9.75 -20.58
N LEU A 57 -3.12 -10.33 -20.64
CA LEU A 57 -4.30 -9.71 -21.24
C LEU A 57 -4.73 -8.44 -20.48
N ILE A 58 -4.66 -8.49 -19.15
CA ILE A 58 -4.94 -7.34 -18.28
C ILE A 58 -3.85 -6.25 -18.43
N SER A 59 -2.60 -6.64 -18.68
CA SER A 59 -1.50 -5.70 -18.96
C SER A 59 -1.64 -5.02 -20.32
N HIS A 60 -2.13 -5.71 -21.35
CA HIS A 60 -2.28 -5.15 -22.70
C HIS A 60 -3.46 -4.17 -22.85
N THR A 61 -4.44 -4.23 -21.94
CA THR A 61 -5.69 -3.47 -22.04
C THR A 61 -5.67 -2.16 -21.23
N ASN A 62 -4.52 -1.76 -20.67
CA ASN A 62 -4.40 -0.70 -19.65
C ASN A 62 -5.26 -0.91 -18.38
N LEU A 63 -6.10 -1.96 -18.34
CA LEU A 63 -6.94 -2.31 -17.19
C LEU A 63 -6.11 -2.54 -15.94
N LEU A 64 -4.91 -3.14 -16.08
CA LEU A 64 -4.01 -3.30 -14.94
C LEU A 64 -3.58 -1.95 -14.36
N SER A 65 -3.22 -1.01 -15.24
CA SER A 65 -2.79 0.33 -14.83
C SER A 65 -3.93 1.06 -14.13
N THR A 66 -5.14 1.05 -14.72
CA THR A 66 -6.32 1.66 -14.12
C THR A 66 -6.71 0.99 -12.81
N ALA A 67 -6.61 -0.33 -12.72
CA ALA A 67 -6.87 -1.06 -11.48
C ALA A 67 -5.84 -0.74 -10.39
N ILE A 68 -4.56 -0.62 -10.74
CA ILE A 68 -3.49 -0.23 -9.80
C ILE A 68 -3.63 1.23 -9.35
N GLU A 69 -4.01 2.13 -10.26
CA GLU A 69 -4.33 3.51 -9.92
C GLU A 69 -5.54 3.58 -8.99
N PHE A 70 -6.56 2.77 -9.23
CA PHE A 70 -7.72 2.68 -8.37
C PHE A 70 -7.36 2.07 -7.01
N ASP A 71 -6.66 0.95 -6.97
CA ASP A 71 -6.28 0.28 -5.73
C ASP A 71 -4.88 -0.34 -5.88
N PRO A 72 -3.85 0.33 -5.34
CA PRO A 72 -2.46 -0.06 -5.56
C PRO A 72 -2.07 -1.30 -4.74
N SER A 73 -2.97 -1.83 -3.90
CA SER A 73 -2.78 -3.09 -3.19
C SER A 73 -3.17 -4.33 -4.01
N ILE A 74 -3.86 -4.16 -5.15
CA ILE A 74 -4.32 -5.28 -5.99
C ILE A 74 -3.19 -6.24 -6.37
N PRO A 75 -2.01 -5.80 -6.85
CA PRO A 75 -0.95 -6.73 -7.24
C PRO A 75 -0.45 -7.58 -6.06
N ALA A 76 -0.19 -6.95 -4.92
CA ALA A 76 0.25 -7.63 -3.71
C ALA A 76 -0.81 -8.63 -3.22
N TRP A 77 -2.07 -8.23 -3.20
CA TRP A 77 -3.19 -9.10 -2.83
C TRP A 77 -3.32 -10.31 -3.75
N LEU A 78 -3.24 -10.12 -5.08
CA LEU A 78 -3.33 -11.22 -6.05
C LEU A 78 -2.19 -12.24 -5.88
N ILE A 79 -0.97 -11.78 -5.60
CA ILE A 79 0.17 -12.65 -5.30
C ILE A 79 -0.10 -13.46 -4.04
N VAL A 80 -0.47 -12.80 -2.94
CA VAL A 80 -0.75 -13.45 -1.65
C VAL A 80 -1.88 -14.47 -1.79
N LEU A 81 -2.98 -14.10 -2.46
CA LEU A 81 -4.10 -14.98 -2.73
C LEU A 81 -3.66 -16.20 -3.55
N SER A 82 -2.87 -16.01 -4.60
CA SER A 82 -2.39 -17.11 -5.43
C SER A 82 -1.52 -18.09 -4.64
N CYS A 83 -0.57 -17.58 -3.86
CA CYS A 83 0.25 -18.39 -2.96
C CYS A 83 -0.60 -19.15 -1.94
N LYS A 84 -1.59 -18.49 -1.32
CA LYS A 84 -2.54 -19.09 -0.38
C LYS A 84 -3.31 -20.25 -1.02
N LEU A 85 -3.88 -20.05 -2.21
CA LEU A 85 -4.68 -21.08 -2.90
C LEU A 85 -3.82 -22.28 -3.29
N LEU A 86 -2.59 -22.06 -3.77
CA LEU A 86 -1.65 -23.13 -4.09
C LEU A 86 -1.26 -23.92 -2.84
N PHE A 87 -0.93 -23.22 -1.75
CA PHE A 87 -0.55 -23.85 -0.48
C PHE A 87 -1.69 -24.66 0.14
N LEU A 88 -2.90 -24.10 0.22
CA LEU A 88 -4.07 -24.82 0.72
C LEU A 88 -4.38 -26.05 -0.13
N THR A 89 -4.33 -25.93 -1.46
CA THR A 89 -4.54 -27.06 -2.37
C THR A 89 -3.49 -28.15 -2.14
N TYR A 90 -2.22 -27.78 -1.95
CA TYR A 90 -1.13 -28.72 -1.67
C TYR A 90 -1.35 -29.46 -0.35
N ILE A 91 -1.60 -28.73 0.74
CA ILE A 91 -1.81 -29.31 2.08
C ILE A 91 -3.03 -30.24 2.07
N VAL A 92 -4.16 -29.79 1.54
CA VAL A 92 -5.39 -30.62 1.47
C VAL A 92 -5.11 -31.90 0.68
N ARG A 93 -4.49 -31.80 -0.50
CA ARG A 93 -4.16 -33.00 -1.30
C ARG A 93 -3.23 -33.95 -0.55
N ARG A 94 -2.26 -33.42 0.21
CA ARG A 94 -1.32 -34.23 0.99
C ARG A 94 -2.03 -34.93 2.16
N MET A 95 -2.86 -34.22 2.89
CA MET A 95 -3.58 -34.69 4.08
C MET A 95 -4.66 -35.72 3.74
N PHE A 96 -5.35 -35.55 2.62
CA PHE A 96 -6.44 -36.43 2.18
C PHE A 96 -5.99 -37.44 1.10
N ARG A 97 -4.67 -37.64 0.93
CA ARG A 97 -4.14 -38.60 -0.05
C ARG A 97 -4.47 -40.03 0.29
N HIS A 98 -4.39 -40.39 1.57
CA HIS A 98 -4.60 -41.77 2.04
C HIS A 98 -5.90 -41.83 2.82
N ASN A 99 -6.84 -42.68 2.43
CA ASN A 99 -8.09 -42.80 3.16
C ASN A 99 -7.84 -43.43 4.55
N ALA A 100 -7.96 -42.63 5.61
CA ALA A 100 -7.83 -43.09 7.00
C ALA A 100 -8.96 -42.43 7.80
N PRO A 101 -10.15 -43.04 7.87
CA PRO A 101 -11.35 -42.42 8.45
C PRO A 101 -11.15 -42.04 9.93
N GLN A 102 -10.35 -42.83 10.66
CA GLN A 102 -10.01 -42.57 12.06
C GLN A 102 -9.27 -41.23 12.29
N LEU A 103 -8.59 -40.71 11.26
CA LEU A 103 -7.82 -39.46 11.33
C LEU A 103 -8.53 -38.29 10.63
N GLU A 104 -9.77 -38.46 10.16
CA GLU A 104 -10.47 -37.41 9.40
C GLU A 104 -10.66 -36.13 10.23
N GLY A 105 -11.04 -36.25 11.50
CA GLY A 105 -11.19 -35.12 12.41
C GLY A 105 -9.90 -34.32 12.56
N LEU A 106 -8.78 -35.00 12.80
CA LEU A 106 -7.46 -34.36 12.93
C LEU A 106 -7.02 -33.67 11.64
N ARG A 107 -7.27 -34.29 10.47
CA ARG A 107 -6.94 -33.69 9.17
C ARG A 107 -7.76 -32.44 8.89
N ASN A 108 -9.05 -32.48 9.17
CA ASN A 108 -9.94 -31.32 9.06
C ASN A 108 -9.49 -30.20 10.01
N LEU A 109 -9.10 -30.52 11.24
CA LEU A 109 -8.57 -29.56 12.20
C LEU A 109 -7.30 -28.89 11.68
N ILE A 110 -6.32 -29.67 11.20
CA ILE A 110 -5.06 -29.13 10.65
C ILE A 110 -5.34 -28.22 9.44
N VAL A 111 -6.20 -28.65 8.51
CA VAL A 111 -6.57 -27.80 7.36
C VAL A 111 -7.28 -26.53 7.81
N GLY A 112 -8.16 -26.62 8.81
CA GLY A 112 -8.85 -25.47 9.40
C GLY A 112 -7.88 -24.48 10.04
N VAL A 113 -6.94 -24.95 10.86
CA VAL A 113 -5.89 -24.12 11.47
C VAL A 113 -5.02 -23.44 10.41
N VAL A 114 -4.57 -24.21 9.41
CA VAL A 114 -3.78 -23.65 8.30
C VAL A 114 -4.58 -22.60 7.55
N PHE A 115 -5.84 -22.87 7.21
CA PHE A 115 -6.74 -21.94 6.53
C PHE A 115 -6.95 -20.64 7.31
N ILE A 116 -7.20 -20.72 8.62
CA ILE A 116 -7.34 -19.54 9.49
C ILE A 116 -6.03 -18.76 9.52
N GLY A 117 -4.90 -19.43 9.73
CA GLY A 117 -3.58 -18.79 9.80
C GLY A 117 -3.22 -18.02 8.53
N VAL A 118 -3.34 -18.65 7.35
CA VAL A 118 -3.04 -17.98 6.08
C VAL A 118 -4.05 -16.86 5.75
N THR A 119 -5.30 -16.99 6.19
CA THR A 119 -6.31 -15.92 6.02
C THR A 119 -6.03 -14.74 6.94
N ALA A 120 -5.56 -14.97 8.17
CA ALA A 120 -5.14 -13.92 9.08
C ALA A 120 -3.94 -13.14 8.50
N VAL A 121 -2.93 -13.84 8.00
CA VAL A 121 -1.76 -13.23 7.35
C VAL A 121 -2.19 -12.38 6.14
N GLU A 122 -3.01 -12.92 5.24
CA GLU A 122 -3.53 -12.16 4.11
C GLU A 122 -4.29 -10.91 4.56
N THR A 123 -5.15 -11.05 5.58
CA THR A 123 -5.95 -9.93 6.11
C THR A 123 -5.05 -8.82 6.63
N VAL A 124 -4.01 -9.15 7.41
CA VAL A 124 -3.05 -8.17 7.91
C VAL A 124 -2.31 -7.45 6.77
N LEU A 125 -2.04 -8.13 5.66
CA LEU A 125 -1.35 -7.53 4.51
C LEU A 125 -2.22 -6.56 3.71
N ILE A 126 -3.54 -6.74 3.72
CA ILE A 126 -4.47 -5.92 2.92
C ILE A 126 -5.34 -4.97 3.76
N ILE A 127 -5.22 -5.01 5.09
CA ILE A 127 -6.04 -4.16 5.95
C ILE A 127 -5.64 -2.68 5.78
N PRO A 128 -6.60 -1.77 5.58
CA PRO A 128 -6.31 -0.35 5.43
C PRO A 128 -5.77 0.25 6.73
N ALA A 129 -4.67 1.01 6.65
CA ALA A 129 -4.10 1.71 7.80
C ALA A 129 -5.05 2.74 8.39
N ALA A 130 -5.93 3.32 7.56
CA ALA A 130 -6.91 4.33 7.98
C ALA A 130 -7.78 3.87 9.16
N LEU A 131 -8.03 2.56 9.32
CA LEU A 131 -8.81 2.03 10.45
C LEU A 131 -8.13 2.20 11.82
N PHE A 132 -6.82 2.43 11.82
CA PHE A 132 -6.00 2.54 13.03
C PHE A 132 -5.46 3.94 13.26
N VAL A 133 -5.76 4.89 12.36
CA VAL A 133 -5.30 6.29 12.49
C VAL A 133 -5.93 6.89 13.73
N GLY A 134 -5.08 7.50 14.57
CA GLY A 134 -5.49 8.14 15.81
C GLY A 134 -6.25 9.45 15.58
N PRO A 135 -6.62 10.15 16.67
CA PRO A 135 -7.18 11.48 16.57
C PRO A 135 -6.20 12.44 15.87
N PRO A 136 -6.68 13.44 15.10
CA PRO A 136 -5.81 14.37 14.39
C PRO A 136 -4.81 15.05 15.33
N ALA A 137 -3.53 14.99 14.98
CA ALA A 137 -2.44 15.60 15.73
C ALA A 137 -1.69 16.61 14.85
N TYR A 138 -1.39 17.78 15.41
CA TYR A 138 -0.71 18.86 14.72
C TYR A 138 0.36 19.48 15.61
N ASP A 139 1.45 19.94 15.03
CA ASP A 139 2.40 20.78 15.75
C ASP A 139 1.87 22.22 15.91
N LYS A 140 2.61 23.06 16.65
CA LYS A 140 2.28 24.48 16.86
C LYS A 140 2.26 25.31 15.57
N ASN A 141 2.79 24.77 14.47
CA ASN A 141 2.85 25.39 13.15
C ASN A 141 1.88 24.70 12.17
N GLY A 142 0.94 23.89 12.68
CA GLY A 142 -0.11 23.21 11.92
C GLY A 142 0.36 22.08 11.00
N VAL A 143 1.63 21.66 11.07
CA VAL A 143 2.15 20.45 10.42
C VAL A 143 1.42 19.24 11.00
N THR A 144 0.87 18.40 10.13
CA THR A 144 0.18 17.17 10.52
C THR A 144 1.19 16.15 11.00
N LEU A 145 1.03 15.74 12.27
CA LEU A 145 1.84 14.71 12.88
C LEU A 145 1.23 13.34 12.58
N GLN A 146 2.07 12.36 12.28
CA GLN A 146 1.61 10.99 12.06
C GLN A 146 1.28 10.32 13.40
N THR A 147 0.14 9.64 13.45
CA THR A 147 -0.29 8.85 14.63
C THR A 147 0.08 7.37 14.49
N LEU A 148 0.33 6.91 13.26
CA LEU A 148 0.79 5.56 12.94
C LEU A 148 2.18 5.60 12.28
N GLN A 149 2.97 4.55 12.48
CA GLN A 149 4.31 4.48 11.87
C GLN A 149 4.29 4.45 10.33
N VAL A 150 3.18 4.00 9.73
CA VAL A 150 3.05 3.77 8.28
C VAL A 150 2.43 4.93 7.50
N THR A 151 2.08 6.02 8.17
CA THR A 151 1.30 7.14 7.59
C THR A 151 2.12 8.40 7.33
N CYS A 152 3.46 8.30 7.27
CA CYS A 152 4.34 9.44 6.97
C CYS A 152 3.98 10.14 5.65
N VAL A 153 3.64 9.39 4.59
CA VAL A 153 3.20 9.94 3.30
C VAL A 153 1.83 10.63 3.42
N PRO A 154 0.77 9.98 3.93
CA PRO A 154 -0.51 10.65 4.23
C PRO A 154 -0.40 11.91 5.08
N ALA A 155 0.38 11.89 6.16
CA ALA A 155 0.54 13.03 7.06
C ALA A 155 1.30 14.19 6.38
N THR A 156 2.33 13.87 5.59
CA THR A 156 3.02 14.85 4.74
C THR A 156 2.06 15.49 3.74
N LEU A 157 1.26 14.67 3.05
CA LEU A 157 0.29 15.15 2.07
C LEU A 157 -0.83 15.96 2.73
N SER A 158 -1.29 15.58 3.92
CA SER A 158 -2.22 16.37 4.72
C SER A 158 -1.65 17.75 5.03
N THR A 159 -0.39 17.83 5.45
CA THR A 159 0.32 19.10 5.66
C THR A 159 0.35 19.94 4.39
N ILE A 160 0.75 19.34 3.27
CA ILE A 160 0.81 20.02 1.97
C ILE A 160 -0.57 20.49 1.51
N CYS A 161 -1.61 19.67 1.63
CA CYS A 161 -2.97 20.01 1.23
C CYS A 161 -3.50 21.23 2.00
N LYS A 162 -3.18 21.35 3.29
CA LYS A 162 -3.48 22.55 4.09
C LYS A 162 -2.84 23.81 3.53
N LEU A 163 -1.60 23.73 3.05
CA LEU A 163 -0.92 24.88 2.43
C LEU A 163 -1.63 25.36 1.17
N TYR A 164 -2.31 24.47 0.47
CA TYR A 164 -3.16 24.80 -0.67
C TYR A 164 -4.58 25.23 -0.27
N GLY A 165 -4.86 25.46 1.01
CA GLY A 165 -6.18 25.89 1.50
C GLY A 165 -7.23 24.78 1.55
N GLU A 166 -6.84 23.51 1.39
CA GLU A 166 -7.74 22.35 1.47
C GLU A 166 -7.34 21.47 2.67
N PRO A 167 -7.72 21.85 3.89
CA PRO A 167 -7.34 21.11 5.08
C PRO A 167 -8.01 19.73 5.10
N ILE A 168 -7.20 18.69 4.93
CA ILE A 168 -7.58 17.30 5.21
C ILE A 168 -6.76 16.81 6.41
N ASN A 169 -7.35 15.97 7.25
CA ASN A 169 -6.63 15.34 8.36
C ASN A 169 -5.88 14.07 7.90
N GLU A 170 -5.05 13.51 8.78
CA GLU A 170 -4.28 12.28 8.51
C GLU A 170 -5.18 11.11 8.09
N TYR A 171 -6.33 10.92 8.75
CA TYR A 171 -7.25 9.82 8.43
C TYR A 171 -7.78 9.91 7.00
N GLU A 172 -8.22 11.09 6.58
CA GLU A 172 -8.71 11.31 5.22
C GLU A 172 -7.61 11.14 4.18
N ALA A 173 -6.43 11.69 4.45
CA ALA A 173 -5.28 11.52 3.57
C ALA A 173 -4.92 10.02 3.45
N THR A 174 -4.91 9.29 4.56
CA THR A 174 -4.60 7.85 4.60
C THR A 174 -5.61 7.04 3.79
N ARG A 175 -6.91 7.40 3.92
CA ARG A 175 -7.98 6.77 3.15
C ARG A 175 -7.84 7.03 1.64
N ARG A 176 -7.49 8.25 1.24
CA ARG A 176 -7.35 8.63 -0.18
C ARG A 176 -6.08 8.06 -0.82
N VAL A 177 -4.98 8.03 -0.07
CA VAL A 177 -3.71 7.40 -0.47
C VAL A 177 -3.82 5.87 -0.51
N LYS A 178 -4.82 5.29 0.19
CA LYS A 178 -5.03 3.83 0.33
C LYS A 178 -3.85 3.11 0.98
N THR A 179 -3.19 3.77 1.93
CA THR A 179 -2.10 3.17 2.73
C THR A 179 -2.59 1.92 3.46
N LEU A 180 -1.79 0.85 3.38
CA LEU A 180 -2.04 -0.42 4.07
C LEU A 180 -1.31 -0.45 5.41
N PHE A 181 -1.77 -1.30 6.32
CA PHE A 181 -1.18 -1.46 7.65
C PHE A 181 0.30 -1.86 7.67
N PRO A 182 0.82 -2.70 6.75
CA PRO A 182 2.26 -2.98 6.69
C PRO A 182 3.12 -1.80 6.22
N GLY A 183 2.52 -0.74 5.66
CA GLY A 183 3.26 0.32 5.00
C GLY A 183 2.68 0.69 3.65
N SER A 184 3.11 1.84 3.14
CA SER A 184 2.94 2.19 1.72
C SER A 184 4.15 1.65 0.95
N LEU A 185 3.91 0.94 -0.16
CA LEU A 185 4.99 0.68 -1.12
C LEU A 185 5.39 2.01 -1.78
N THR A 186 6.62 2.14 -2.29
CA THR A 186 7.07 3.35 -3.00
C THR A 186 6.09 3.77 -4.10
N SER A 187 5.60 2.84 -4.92
CA SER A 187 4.58 3.14 -5.93
C SER A 187 3.27 3.74 -5.38
N HIS A 188 2.91 3.47 -4.12
CA HIS A 188 1.69 4.00 -3.49
C HIS A 188 1.81 5.50 -3.21
N SER A 189 3.02 6.01 -2.99
CA SER A 189 3.23 7.42 -2.67
C SER A 189 2.82 8.33 -3.82
N VAL A 190 3.24 8.01 -5.05
CA VAL A 190 2.88 8.80 -6.24
C VAL A 190 1.39 8.69 -6.57
N THR A 191 0.84 7.48 -6.57
CA THR A 191 -0.60 7.26 -6.80
C THR A 191 -1.44 8.00 -5.76
N GLY A 192 -1.00 7.99 -4.49
CA GLY A 192 -1.64 8.74 -3.41
C GLY A 192 -1.60 10.25 -3.59
N CYS A 193 -0.48 10.80 -4.08
CA CYS A 193 -0.39 12.21 -4.46
C CYS A 193 -1.43 12.56 -5.54
N ARG A 194 -1.54 11.73 -6.59
CA ARG A 194 -2.51 11.92 -7.67
C ARG A 194 -3.94 11.83 -7.19
N ALA A 195 -4.25 10.91 -6.28
CA ALA A 195 -5.56 10.78 -5.63
C ALA A 195 -5.95 12.02 -4.79
N LEU A 196 -4.98 12.86 -4.42
CA LEU A 196 -5.17 14.14 -3.74
C LEU A 196 -5.14 15.36 -4.69
N GLY A 197 -5.14 15.13 -6.00
CA GLY A 197 -5.23 16.18 -7.02
C GLY A 197 -3.89 16.65 -7.59
N PHE A 198 -2.77 16.05 -7.19
CA PHE A 198 -1.45 16.28 -7.78
C PHE A 198 -1.25 15.36 -8.99
N ILE A 199 -1.96 15.62 -10.09
CA ILE A 199 -2.04 14.71 -11.26
C ILE A 199 -0.67 14.43 -11.87
N GLU A 200 0.21 15.44 -11.87
CA GLU A 200 1.56 15.34 -12.41
C GLU A 200 2.57 14.73 -11.44
N ALA A 201 2.13 14.26 -10.27
CA ALA A 201 3.02 13.70 -9.28
C ALA A 201 3.83 12.54 -9.87
N ALA A 202 5.13 12.53 -9.62
CA ALA A 202 6.04 11.53 -10.14
C ALA A 202 7.34 11.49 -9.32
N TYR A 203 8.01 10.35 -9.35
CA TYR A 203 9.39 10.27 -8.91
C TYR A 203 10.28 11.16 -9.78
N SER A 204 11.19 11.88 -9.12
CA SER A 204 12.04 12.86 -9.78
C SER A 204 13.52 12.51 -9.62
N LYS A 205 14.20 12.40 -10.77
CA LYS A 205 15.66 12.33 -10.82
C LYS A 205 16.32 13.73 -10.85
N ARG A 206 15.53 14.79 -10.83
CA ARG A 206 16.01 16.18 -10.87
C ARG A 206 16.85 16.51 -9.64
N THR A 207 17.75 17.46 -9.79
CA THR A 207 18.56 17.95 -8.66
C THR A 207 17.69 18.80 -7.71
N PHE A 208 18.17 19.06 -6.50
CA PHE A 208 17.44 19.91 -5.56
C PHE A 208 17.29 21.34 -6.09
N GLU A 209 18.33 21.87 -6.73
CA GLU A 209 18.33 23.19 -7.35
C GLU A 209 17.24 23.29 -8.43
N GLN A 210 17.10 22.24 -9.26
CA GLN A 210 16.04 22.16 -10.26
C GLN A 210 14.64 22.06 -9.63
N LEU A 211 14.48 21.30 -8.55
CA LEU A 211 13.19 21.17 -7.85
C LEU A 211 12.77 22.48 -7.18
N PHE A 212 13.72 23.16 -6.52
CA PHE A 212 13.48 24.47 -5.91
C PHE A 212 13.15 25.56 -6.95
N ALA A 213 13.71 25.46 -8.16
CA ALA A 213 13.43 26.38 -9.25
C ALA A 213 12.09 26.09 -9.97
N GLU A 214 11.66 24.83 -10.00
CA GLU A 214 10.45 24.43 -10.72
C GLU A 214 9.19 24.69 -9.90
N ASN A 215 9.05 24.03 -8.74
CA ASN A 215 7.82 24.10 -7.97
C ASN A 215 8.00 23.60 -6.53
N LEU A 216 7.40 24.32 -5.59
CA LEU A 216 7.21 23.91 -4.20
C LEU A 216 5.70 23.75 -3.93
N PRO A 217 5.29 22.82 -3.05
CA PRO A 217 6.10 21.87 -2.30
C PRO A 217 6.41 20.58 -3.08
N PHE A 218 7.35 19.79 -2.58
CA PHE A 218 7.63 18.43 -3.05
C PHE A 218 7.91 17.50 -1.85
N ILE A 219 7.93 16.18 -2.06
CA ILE A 219 8.18 15.21 -0.99
C ILE A 219 9.56 14.59 -1.18
N VAL A 220 10.28 14.40 -0.09
CA VAL A 220 11.52 13.62 -0.05
C VAL A 220 11.35 12.40 0.83
N THR A 221 12.04 11.32 0.48
CA THR A 221 12.24 10.17 1.36
C THR A 221 13.61 10.30 2.00
N VAL A 222 13.69 10.24 3.32
CA VAL A 222 14.94 10.35 4.09
C VAL A 222 15.20 9.07 4.89
N SER A 223 16.48 8.79 5.17
CA SER A 223 16.93 7.62 5.94
C SER A 223 16.73 7.73 7.46
N SER A 224 16.00 8.76 7.93
CA SER A 224 15.90 9.11 9.35
C SER A 224 14.59 8.69 10.04
N GLY A 225 13.89 7.69 9.52
CA GLY A 225 12.65 7.21 10.15
C GLY A 225 12.88 6.41 11.43
N ILE A 226 11.77 6.03 12.08
CA ILE A 226 11.81 5.16 13.25
C ILE A 226 12.45 3.83 12.83
N SER A 227 13.48 3.39 13.56
CA SER A 227 14.19 2.12 13.30
C SER A 227 14.83 2.01 11.90
N ASN A 228 15.38 3.11 11.36
CA ASN A 228 16.00 3.19 10.02
C ASN A 228 15.05 2.84 8.86
N VAL A 229 13.74 2.93 9.07
CA VAL A 229 12.75 2.82 7.99
C VAL A 229 12.75 4.13 7.20
N GLU A 230 12.53 4.02 5.89
CA GLU A 230 12.34 5.18 5.01
C GLU A 230 11.21 6.09 5.52
N HIS A 231 11.46 7.40 5.54
CA HIS A 231 10.52 8.38 6.07
C HIS A 231 10.21 9.47 5.06
N ALA A 232 8.93 9.74 4.82
CA ALA A 232 8.50 10.78 3.89
C ALA A 232 8.34 12.12 4.61
N VAL A 233 8.97 13.15 4.05
CA VAL A 233 8.96 14.52 4.58
C VAL A 233 8.61 15.50 3.47
N GLY A 234 7.74 16.47 3.77
CA GLY A 234 7.37 17.51 2.83
C GLY A 234 8.38 18.65 2.83
N VAL A 235 9.00 18.95 1.69
CA VAL A 235 9.76 20.17 1.48
C VAL A 235 8.78 21.28 1.09
N ILE A 236 8.50 22.14 2.05
CA ILE A 236 7.39 23.10 2.00
C ILE A 236 7.86 24.54 1.75
N GLY A 237 9.17 24.79 1.76
CA GLY A 237 9.69 26.12 1.57
C GLY A 237 11.21 26.23 1.50
N LEU A 238 11.71 27.28 0.86
CA LEU A 238 13.10 27.71 0.83
C LEU A 238 13.20 29.24 1.03
N ARG A 239 13.80 29.69 2.13
CA ARG A 239 13.98 31.13 2.43
C ARG A 239 15.35 31.38 3.04
N GLU A 240 16.06 32.40 2.54
CA GLU A 240 17.35 32.84 3.11
C GLU A 240 18.36 31.68 3.27
N GLY A 241 18.41 30.78 2.28
CA GLY A 241 19.29 29.60 2.29
C GLY A 241 18.85 28.48 3.25
N ARG A 242 17.68 28.60 3.87
CA ARG A 242 17.10 27.59 4.77
C ARG A 242 15.92 26.88 4.12
N VAL A 243 15.89 25.56 4.24
CA VAL A 243 14.81 24.70 3.76
C VAL A 243 13.88 24.38 4.92
N TYR A 244 12.58 24.55 4.70
CA TYR A 244 11.52 24.28 5.66
C TYR A 244 10.88 22.94 5.33
N LEU A 245 10.79 22.08 6.34
CA LEU A 245 10.32 20.71 6.23
C LEU A 245 9.10 20.51 7.12
N GLY A 246 8.00 20.03 6.53
CA GLY A 246 6.86 19.48 7.26
C GLY A 246 7.15 18.01 7.55
N ASP A 247 7.77 17.73 8.69
CA ASP A 247 8.12 16.38 9.12
C ASP A 247 6.98 15.79 9.97
N PRO A 248 6.31 14.71 9.52
CA PRO A 248 5.23 14.08 10.28
C PRO A 248 5.62 13.56 11.67
N LEU A 249 6.91 13.31 11.93
CA LEU A 249 7.38 12.87 13.25
C LEU A 249 7.75 14.02 14.17
N ARG A 250 8.17 15.15 13.62
CA ARG A 250 8.83 16.24 14.37
C ARG A 250 8.12 17.59 14.26
N GLY A 251 7.13 17.72 13.40
CA GLY A 251 6.50 18.98 13.06
C GLY A 251 7.34 19.79 12.07
N LEU A 252 7.25 21.12 12.15
CA LEU A 252 8.05 22.00 11.31
C LEU A 252 9.52 21.95 11.73
N THR A 253 10.39 21.54 10.81
CA THR A 253 11.85 21.54 11.01
C THR A 253 12.54 22.36 9.92
N VAL A 254 13.77 22.80 10.21
CA VAL A 254 14.56 23.65 9.31
C VAL A 254 15.92 23.01 9.09
N THR A 255 16.37 23.00 7.83
CA THR A 255 17.67 22.45 7.43
C THR A 255 18.29 23.32 6.33
N THR A 256 19.44 22.90 5.80
CA THR A 256 20.07 23.51 4.62
C THR A 256 19.90 22.59 3.40
N PRO A 257 19.98 23.14 2.15
CA PRO A 257 19.94 22.30 0.95
C PRO A 257 20.99 21.18 0.94
N ASP A 258 22.20 21.48 1.42
CA ASP A 258 23.30 20.50 1.46
C ASP A 258 23.02 19.37 2.46
N GLN A 259 22.50 19.70 3.65
CA GLN A 259 22.13 18.70 4.64
C GLN A 259 21.00 17.81 4.11
N LEU A 260 19.97 18.42 3.50
CA LEU A 260 18.85 17.68 2.92
C LEU A 260 19.32 16.73 1.82
N LYS A 261 20.24 17.18 0.95
CA LYS A 261 20.81 16.37 -0.12
C LYS A 261 21.53 15.12 0.42
N ASN A 262 22.24 15.24 1.53
CA ASN A 262 23.00 14.13 2.12
C ASN A 262 22.13 13.05 2.76
N ILE A 263 20.91 13.38 3.20
CA ILE A 263 20.01 12.45 3.89
C ILE A 263 18.90 11.90 2.99
N THR A 264 18.75 12.44 1.78
CA THR A 264 17.65 12.09 0.87
C THR A 264 17.98 10.84 0.07
N ILE A 265 17.04 9.89 0.08
CA ILE A 265 17.04 8.67 -0.73
C ILE A 265 16.34 8.94 -2.06
N ASP A 266 15.11 9.46 -2.00
CA ASP A 266 14.24 9.64 -3.16
C ASP A 266 13.45 10.96 -3.10
N LYS A 267 12.93 11.39 -4.26
CA LYS A 267 12.17 12.64 -4.42
C LYS A 267 10.90 12.40 -5.22
N ILE A 268 9.78 12.95 -4.76
CA ILE A 268 8.52 12.98 -5.48
C ILE A 268 8.20 14.44 -5.78
N ARG A 269 8.23 14.80 -7.06
CA ARG A 269 7.66 16.08 -7.51
C ARG A 269 6.14 15.94 -7.52
N LEU A 270 5.42 16.97 -7.11
CA LEU A 270 3.96 16.98 -7.09
C LEU A 270 3.37 17.61 -8.36
N GLY A 271 4.07 18.59 -8.94
CA GLY A 271 3.54 19.41 -10.02
C GLY A 271 2.41 20.34 -9.54
N PRO A 272 1.75 21.08 -10.45
CA PRO A 272 0.60 21.89 -10.11
C PRO A 272 -0.56 21.01 -9.61
N ARG A 273 -1.33 21.53 -8.67
CA ARG A 273 -2.57 20.87 -8.20
C ARG A 273 -3.73 21.36 -9.07
N ASN A 274 -4.63 20.47 -9.46
CA ASN A 274 -5.84 20.87 -10.18
C ASN A 274 -6.73 21.81 -9.34
N GLY A 275 -7.11 22.97 -9.88
CA GLY A 275 -8.02 23.93 -9.23
C GLY A 275 -7.47 25.36 -9.14
N THR A 276 -8.10 26.20 -8.32
CA THR A 276 -7.68 27.60 -8.05
C THR A 276 -6.61 27.70 -6.95
N ALA A 277 -6.15 26.57 -6.42
CA ALA A 277 -5.20 26.54 -5.32
C ALA A 277 -3.82 26.97 -5.82
N ARG A 278 -3.42 28.20 -5.48
CA ARG A 278 -2.09 28.73 -5.81
C ARG A 278 -1.03 27.94 -5.03
N PRO A 279 0.15 27.67 -5.62
CA PRO A 279 1.30 27.16 -4.88
C PRO A 279 1.56 28.07 -3.68
N PRO A 280 1.76 27.51 -2.48
CA PRO A 280 1.91 28.32 -1.28
C PRO A 280 3.17 29.18 -1.40
N PHE A 281 3.03 30.48 -1.15
CA PHE A 281 4.19 31.33 -0.90
C PHE A 281 4.61 31.16 0.56
N LEU A 282 5.91 31.06 0.83
CA LEU A 282 6.45 30.96 2.20
C LEU A 282 5.91 32.02 3.18
N GLY A 283 5.50 33.20 2.69
CA GLY A 283 4.89 34.27 3.49
C GLY A 283 3.47 33.98 3.99
N GLU A 284 2.82 32.92 3.47
CA GLU A 284 1.50 32.44 3.89
C GLU A 284 1.58 31.44 5.06
N PHE A 285 2.79 31.02 5.47
CA PHE A 285 3.03 30.42 6.80
C PHE A 285 2.91 31.48 7.90
N LYS A 286 1.76 32.15 8.00
CA LYS A 286 1.37 32.92 9.17
C LYS A 286 0.62 32.00 10.13
N GLN A 287 0.97 32.06 11.42
CA GLN A 287 0.32 31.33 12.52
C GLN A 287 -1.22 31.42 12.51
N GLU A 288 -1.79 32.44 11.87
CA GLU A 288 -3.23 32.73 11.83
C GLU A 288 -4.04 31.80 10.91
N LEU A 289 -3.44 31.17 9.89
CA LEU A 289 -4.14 30.19 9.01
C LEU A 289 -4.28 28.79 9.65
N LEU A 290 -3.69 28.59 10.83
CA LEU A 290 -3.51 27.28 11.47
C LEU A 290 -4.28 27.17 12.80
N ALA A 291 -5.11 28.16 13.09
CA ALA A 291 -6.00 28.22 14.25
C ALA A 291 -7.45 28.48 13.83
N ARG A 292 -7.99 27.62 12.96
CA ARG A 292 -9.45 27.41 12.79
C ARG A 292 -9.72 25.94 12.48
#